data_AF-A0A3R7BF25-F1
#
_entry.id   AF-A0A3R7BF25-F1
#
_cell.length_a   1.000
_cell.length_b   1.000
_cell.length_c   1.000
_cell.angle_alpha   90.00
_cell.angle_beta   90.00
_cell.angle_gamma   90.00
#
_symmetry.space_group_name_H-M   'P 1'
#
loop_
_entity.id
_entity.type
_entity.pdbx_description
1 polymer ?
#
loop_
_entity_poly.entity_id
_entity_poly.type
_entity_poly.pdbx_seq_one_letter_code
_entity_poly.pdbx_strand_id
1 'polypeptide(L)'
;MKSFGLDFVRIGWEYPTEGGNNQSVVPHRPNDIANYLKVLQLFRQEFATLPWKAELSVASPAGSDNYRHWDFTANCGLQDHINIMTYDLAGDWSAYTDHQAKLYKDPNHPAGKEYSVHGAVQDNIKGGCPSDKIVMGIPAYGRSFEGTSGLYGNFTKPTKGSYTGEPGMWEYKAMPLAPSTSTKS
;
A
#
# COMPACT_ATOMS: atom_id res chain seq x y z
N MET A 1 23.90 2.53 6.83
CA MET A 1 23.66 1.46 7.82
C MET A 1 24.60 1.57 9.03
N LYS A 2 25.93 1.47 8.86
CA LYS A 2 26.93 1.58 9.95
C LYS A 2 26.72 2.77 10.89
N SER A 3 26.65 3.98 10.33
CA SER A 3 26.60 5.22 11.12
C SER A 3 25.35 5.39 11.99
N PHE A 4 24.28 4.67 11.66
CA PHE A 4 22.98 4.77 12.34
C PHE A 4 22.58 3.47 13.04
N GLY A 5 23.47 2.46 13.07
CA GLY A 5 23.18 1.15 13.68
C GLY A 5 22.01 0.40 13.03
N LEU A 6 21.76 0.62 11.74
CA LEU A 6 20.65 -0.03 11.03
C LEU A 6 21.01 -1.46 10.61
N ASP A 7 20.08 -2.37 10.84
CA ASP A 7 20.11 -3.79 10.47
C ASP A 7 19.17 -4.13 9.29
N PHE A 8 18.40 -3.17 8.78
CA PHE A 8 17.57 -3.38 7.59
C PHE A 8 17.54 -2.18 6.65
N VAL A 9 17.11 -2.45 5.42
CA VAL A 9 16.64 -1.45 4.45
C VAL A 9 15.26 -1.87 3.97
N ARG A 10 14.29 -0.96 4.05
CA ARG A 10 12.99 -1.11 3.40
C ARG A 10 12.93 -0.20 2.18
N ILE A 11 12.63 -0.75 1.01
CA ILE A 11 12.41 0.03 -0.20
C ILE A 11 10.94 0.46 -0.27
N GLY A 12 10.70 1.76 -0.39
CA GLY A 12 9.38 2.36 -0.58
C GLY A 12 9.32 3.17 -1.87
N TRP A 13 9.55 2.53 -3.02
CA TRP A 13 9.34 3.16 -4.32
C TRP A 13 7.88 2.97 -4.73
N GLU A 14 7.14 4.07 -4.81
CA GLU A 14 5.72 4.07 -5.18
C GLU A 14 5.49 4.79 -6.53
N TYR A 15 5.33 4.08 -7.65
CA TYR A 15 5.60 2.66 -7.87
C TYR A 15 6.44 2.50 -9.13
N PRO A 16 7.38 1.52 -9.20
CA PRO A 16 8.13 1.25 -10.42
C PRO A 16 7.17 1.07 -11.60
N THR A 17 7.47 1.72 -12.73
CA THR A 17 6.69 1.70 -13.97
C THR A 17 5.38 2.49 -13.92
N GLU A 18 4.68 2.56 -12.79
CA GLU A 18 3.36 3.20 -12.68
C GLU A 18 3.37 4.64 -12.20
N GLY A 19 4.43 5.09 -11.53
CA GLY A 19 4.56 6.48 -11.11
C GLY A 19 3.70 6.90 -9.91
N GLY A 20 2.92 6.01 -9.30
CA GLY A 20 2.24 6.32 -8.04
C GLY A 20 1.11 7.34 -8.18
N ASN A 21 1.07 8.33 -7.27
CA ASN A 21 -0.01 9.31 -7.23
C ASN A 21 0.17 10.42 -8.29
N ASN A 22 -0.95 10.96 -8.77
CA ASN A 22 -0.98 12.00 -9.81
C ASN A 22 -0.93 13.43 -9.26
N GLN A 23 -0.61 13.63 -7.97
CA GLN A 23 -0.55 14.99 -7.41
C GLN A 23 0.64 15.78 -7.96
N SER A 24 1.70 15.09 -8.39
CA SER A 24 2.80 15.61 -9.18
C SER A 24 3.24 14.55 -10.19
N VAL A 25 3.72 14.95 -11.38
CA VAL A 25 4.26 13.97 -12.33
C VAL A 25 5.52 13.35 -11.73
N VAL A 26 5.41 12.11 -11.25
CA VAL A 26 6.55 11.32 -10.81
C VAL A 26 7.20 10.70 -12.06
N PRO A 27 8.48 10.93 -12.35
CA PRO A 27 9.13 10.28 -13.50
C PRO A 27 9.10 8.76 -13.37
N HIS A 28 8.57 8.07 -14.37
CA HIS A 28 8.52 6.62 -14.46
C HIS A 28 8.78 6.15 -15.90
N ARG A 29 9.25 4.92 -16.08
CA ARG A 29 9.59 4.31 -17.37
C ARG A 29 9.18 2.84 -17.41
N PRO A 30 8.89 2.27 -18.60
CA PRO A 30 8.58 0.86 -18.74
C PRO A 30 9.62 -0.10 -18.14
N ASN A 31 10.91 0.31 -18.15
CA ASN A 31 12.03 -0.50 -17.66
C ASN A 31 12.28 -0.38 -16.15
N ASP A 32 11.48 0.39 -15.41
CA ASP A 32 11.72 0.64 -13.99
C ASP A 32 11.70 -0.64 -13.16
N ILE A 33 10.78 -1.57 -13.42
CA ILE A 33 10.75 -2.84 -12.68
C ILE A 33 12.03 -3.66 -12.88
N ALA A 34 12.56 -3.71 -14.10
CA ALA A 34 13.81 -4.42 -14.37
C ALA A 34 15.01 -3.73 -13.69
N ASN A 35 15.01 -2.40 -13.64
CA ASN A 35 16.04 -1.64 -12.94
C ASN A 35 15.92 -1.76 -11.42
N TYR A 36 14.70 -1.80 -10.89
CA TYR A 36 14.42 -2.05 -9.48
C TYR A 36 15.01 -3.40 -9.02
N LEU A 37 14.81 -4.48 -9.78
CA LEU A 37 15.39 -5.78 -9.47
C LEU A 37 16.94 -5.74 -9.45
N LYS A 38 17.57 -4.99 -10.37
CA LYS A 38 19.03 -4.79 -10.35
C LYS A 38 19.48 -4.05 -9.08
N VAL A 39 18.73 -3.04 -8.65
CA VAL A 39 19.01 -2.34 -7.38
C VAL A 39 18.90 -3.31 -6.19
N LEU A 40 17.88 -4.18 -6.15
CA LEU A 40 17.76 -5.19 -5.09
C LEU A 40 18.93 -6.19 -5.10
N GLN A 41 19.40 -6.60 -6.28
CA GLN A 41 20.59 -7.44 -6.42
C GLN A 41 21.84 -6.75 -5.87
N LEU A 42 22.03 -5.46 -6.15
CA LEU A 42 23.14 -4.67 -5.60
C LEU A 42 23.05 -4.60 -4.07
N PHE A 43 21.86 -4.37 -3.50
CA PHE A 43 21.69 -4.44 -2.04
C PHE A 43 22.09 -5.79 -1.47
N ARG A 44 21.72 -6.91 -2.11
CA ARG A 44 22.12 -8.25 -1.67
C ARG A 44 23.63 -8.47 -1.72
N GLN A 45 24.29 -7.97 -2.76
CA GLN A 45 25.75 -8.02 -2.88
C GLN A 45 26.42 -7.23 -1.75
N GLU A 46 25.99 -5.99 -1.52
CA GLU A 46 26.53 -5.14 -0.46
C GLU A 46 26.28 -5.73 0.93
N PHE A 47 25.08 -6.28 1.18
CA PHE A 47 24.73 -6.89 2.47
C PHE A 47 25.60 -8.10 2.79
N ALA A 48 26.04 -8.85 1.78
CA ALA A 48 26.98 -9.97 1.96
C ALA A 48 28.37 -9.53 2.47
N THR A 49 28.71 -8.24 2.38
CA THR A 49 29.98 -7.68 2.89
C THR A 49 29.87 -7.14 4.32
N LEU A 50 28.65 -7.06 4.87
CA LEU A 50 28.43 -6.52 6.21
C LEU A 50 28.85 -7.54 7.28
N PRO A 51 29.44 -7.10 8.41
CA PRO A 51 29.79 -7.98 9.52
C PRO A 51 28.57 -8.41 10.37
N TRP A 52 27.35 -8.06 9.95
CA TRP A 52 26.08 -8.51 10.55
C TRP A 52 25.09 -8.88 9.44
N LYS A 53 24.07 -9.67 9.78
CA LYS A 53 22.98 -9.98 8.86
C LYS A 53 22.09 -8.75 8.70
N ALA A 54 21.96 -8.27 7.46
CA ALA A 54 21.04 -7.19 7.13
C ALA A 54 19.80 -7.70 6.38
N GLU A 55 18.63 -7.14 6.69
CA GLU A 55 17.37 -7.47 6.04
C GLU A 55 16.99 -6.49 4.93
N LEU A 56 16.43 -7.01 3.84
CA LEU A 56 15.89 -6.22 2.74
C LEU A 56 14.40 -6.48 2.61
N SER A 57 13.59 -5.44 2.67
CA SER A 57 12.13 -5.53 2.54
C SER A 57 11.56 -4.42 1.66
N VAL A 58 10.27 -4.54 1.31
CA VAL A 58 9.56 -3.56 0.46
C VAL A 58 8.24 -3.20 1.09
N ALA A 59 7.82 -1.95 0.88
CA ALA A 59 6.43 -1.52 0.96
C ALA A 59 5.78 -1.75 -0.41
N SER A 60 5.01 -2.84 -0.55
CA SER A 60 4.36 -3.24 -1.80
C SER A 60 2.93 -2.70 -1.87
N PRO A 61 2.44 -2.23 -3.03
CA PRO A 61 1.06 -1.79 -3.17
C PRO A 61 0.06 -2.95 -3.00
N ALA A 62 -1.16 -2.62 -2.60
CA ALA A 62 -2.29 -3.57 -2.64
C ALA A 62 -3.20 -3.41 -3.87
N GLY A 63 -3.14 -2.27 -4.57
CA GLY A 63 -3.88 -2.05 -5.82
C GLY A 63 -3.19 -2.71 -7.01
N SER A 64 -3.89 -3.57 -7.76
CA SER A 64 -3.30 -4.38 -8.83
C SER A 64 -2.75 -3.59 -10.00
N ASP A 65 -3.28 -2.39 -10.24
CA ASP A 65 -2.70 -1.48 -11.22
C ASP A 65 -1.22 -1.18 -10.92
N ASN A 66 -0.86 -1.08 -9.65
CA ASN A 66 0.47 -0.64 -9.19
C ASN A 66 1.53 -1.76 -9.20
N TYR A 67 1.10 -3.03 -9.26
CA TYR A 67 2.01 -4.18 -9.33
C TYR A 67 1.84 -5.04 -10.57
N ARG A 68 1.04 -4.64 -11.57
CA ARG A 68 0.77 -5.45 -12.77
C ARG A 68 2.00 -5.80 -13.62
N HIS A 69 3.12 -5.08 -13.43
CA HIS A 69 4.39 -5.32 -14.11
C HIS A 69 5.42 -6.03 -13.23
N TRP A 70 5.09 -6.39 -11.99
CA TRP A 70 6.03 -6.99 -11.05
C TRP A 70 6.33 -8.44 -11.45
N ASP A 71 7.62 -8.78 -11.45
CA ASP A 71 8.07 -10.18 -11.38
C ASP A 71 8.07 -10.59 -9.90
N PHE A 72 6.95 -11.17 -9.44
CA PHE A 72 6.79 -11.58 -8.05
C PHE A 72 7.83 -12.61 -7.61
N THR A 73 8.20 -13.54 -8.48
CA THR A 73 9.19 -14.58 -8.15
C THR A 73 10.57 -13.96 -7.94
N ALA A 74 11.04 -13.12 -8.87
CA ALA A 74 12.33 -12.45 -8.73
C ALA A 74 12.32 -11.46 -7.55
N ASN A 75 11.25 -10.69 -7.40
CA ASN A 75 11.12 -9.71 -6.32
C ASN A 75 11.12 -10.38 -4.94
N CYS A 76 10.25 -11.37 -4.72
CA CYS A 76 10.19 -12.08 -3.45
C CYS A 76 11.43 -12.96 -3.19
N GLY A 77 12.11 -13.43 -4.24
CA GLY A 77 13.39 -14.12 -4.13
C GLY A 77 14.49 -13.22 -3.57
N LEU A 78 14.45 -11.93 -3.88
CA LEU A 78 15.45 -10.94 -3.44
C LEU A 78 15.11 -10.26 -2.12
N GLN A 79 13.97 -10.53 -1.49
CA GLN A 79 13.52 -9.83 -0.28
C GLN A 79 13.25 -10.80 0.89
N ASP A 80 13.52 -10.34 2.10
CA ASP A 80 13.23 -11.10 3.33
C ASP A 80 11.72 -10.99 3.65
N HIS A 81 11.14 -9.79 3.47
CA HIS A 81 9.72 -9.54 3.71
C HIS A 81 9.09 -8.64 2.63
N ILE A 82 7.86 -8.96 2.25
CA ILE A 82 6.99 -8.15 1.41
C ILE A 82 5.89 -7.56 2.27
N ASN A 83 6.04 -6.29 2.64
CA ASN A 83 5.04 -5.59 3.45
C ASN A 83 4.00 -4.99 2.51
N ILE A 84 2.89 -5.67 2.34
CA ILE A 84 1.82 -5.20 1.46
C ILE A 84 1.05 -4.10 2.21
N MET A 85 1.01 -2.91 1.62
CA MET A 85 0.25 -1.75 2.09
C MET A 85 -1.24 -1.98 1.84
N THR A 86 -1.83 -2.87 2.63
CA THR A 86 -3.23 -3.33 2.52
C THR A 86 -4.23 -2.32 3.10
N TYR A 87 -4.02 -1.06 2.74
CA TYR A 87 -4.74 0.13 3.14
C TYR A 87 -4.69 1.15 1.98
N ASP A 88 -5.37 2.29 2.12
CA ASP A 88 -5.54 3.26 1.03
C ASP A 88 -6.11 2.65 -0.26
N LEU A 89 -6.98 1.63 -0.11
CA LEU A 89 -7.72 1.02 -1.22
C LEU A 89 -8.83 1.95 -1.74
N ALA A 90 -9.25 2.91 -0.92
CA ALA A 90 -10.24 3.93 -1.22
C ALA A 90 -9.93 5.21 -0.44
N GLY A 91 -10.20 6.36 -1.06
CA GLY A 91 -9.97 7.68 -0.49
C GLY A 91 -10.64 8.77 -1.31
N ASP A 92 -10.28 10.03 -1.12
CA ASP A 92 -10.88 11.18 -1.81
C ASP A 92 -10.62 11.21 -3.33
N TRP A 93 -9.72 10.35 -3.82
CA TRP A 93 -9.47 10.06 -5.23
C TRP A 93 -10.46 9.04 -5.84
N SER A 94 -11.24 8.35 -5.01
CA SER A 94 -12.23 7.37 -5.48
C SER A 94 -13.43 8.04 -6.15
N ALA A 95 -14.12 7.31 -7.02
CA ALA A 95 -15.36 7.79 -7.64
C ALA A 95 -16.56 7.80 -6.67
N TYR A 96 -16.53 6.93 -5.66
CA TYR A 96 -17.55 6.77 -4.63
C TYR A 96 -16.88 6.40 -3.30
N THR A 97 -17.64 6.51 -2.21
CA THR A 97 -17.22 6.06 -0.88
C THR A 97 -17.02 4.56 -0.84
N ASP A 98 -15.95 4.12 -0.18
CA ASP A 98 -15.60 2.71 -0.12
C ASP A 98 -14.67 2.43 1.08
N HIS A 99 -14.47 1.16 1.40
CA HIS A 99 -13.63 0.70 2.49
C HIS A 99 -12.14 0.85 2.15
N GLN A 100 -11.43 1.70 2.91
CA GLN A 100 -10.01 1.96 2.68
C GLN A 100 -9.09 0.75 2.94
N ALA A 101 -9.56 -0.25 3.69
CA ALA A 101 -8.81 -1.47 4.03
C ALA A 101 -9.72 -2.72 4.03
N LYS A 102 -10.53 -2.92 2.98
CA LYS A 102 -11.43 -4.08 2.90
C LYS A 102 -10.67 -5.41 2.81
N LEU A 103 -11.02 -6.35 3.68
CA LEU A 103 -10.38 -7.67 3.71
C LEU A 103 -10.72 -8.48 2.46
N TYR A 104 -12.00 -8.50 2.08
CA TYR A 104 -12.52 -9.23 0.92
C TYR A 104 -13.24 -8.28 -0.03
N LYS A 105 -13.46 -8.77 -1.25
CA LYS A 105 -14.36 -8.13 -2.22
C LYS A 105 -15.80 -8.16 -1.71
N ASP A 106 -16.57 -7.12 -1.99
CA ASP A 106 -18.00 -7.05 -1.68
C ASP A 106 -18.81 -7.52 -2.90
N PRO A 107 -19.65 -8.55 -2.78
CA PRO A 107 -20.56 -8.96 -3.86
C PRO A 107 -21.49 -7.85 -4.37
N ASN A 108 -21.73 -6.81 -3.57
CA ASN A 108 -22.56 -5.65 -3.92
C ASN A 108 -21.74 -4.46 -4.41
N HIS A 109 -20.42 -4.61 -4.60
CA HIS A 109 -19.57 -3.54 -5.09
C HIS A 109 -20.06 -3.05 -6.46
N PRO A 110 -20.10 -1.73 -6.71
CA PRO A 110 -20.43 -1.19 -8.03
C PRO A 110 -19.47 -1.69 -9.10
N ALA A 111 -19.90 -1.65 -10.36
CA ALA A 111 -19.01 -1.96 -11.48
C ALA A 111 -17.78 -1.03 -11.46
N GLY A 112 -16.58 -1.59 -11.52
CA GLY A 112 -15.34 -0.83 -11.47
C GLY A 112 -14.15 -1.63 -10.97
N LYS A 113 -13.04 -0.93 -10.71
CA LYS A 113 -11.86 -1.53 -10.08
C LYS A 113 -12.17 -1.78 -8.61
N GLU A 114 -11.93 -3.01 -8.17
CA GLU A 114 -12.18 -3.43 -6.81
C GLU A 114 -10.92 -4.07 -6.23
N TYR A 115 -10.26 -3.32 -5.33
CA TYR A 115 -9.11 -3.81 -4.58
C TYR A 115 -9.54 -4.40 -3.24
N SER A 116 -8.84 -5.43 -2.78
CA SER A 116 -9.03 -6.02 -1.46
C SER A 116 -7.70 -6.56 -0.94
N VAL A 117 -7.57 -6.64 0.39
CA VAL A 117 -6.42 -7.25 1.06
C VAL A 117 -6.22 -8.69 0.56
N HIS A 118 -7.30 -9.47 0.53
CA HIS A 118 -7.26 -10.86 0.08
C HIS A 118 -6.78 -10.96 -1.38
N GLY A 119 -7.28 -10.08 -2.27
CA GLY A 119 -6.82 -10.04 -3.67
C GLY A 119 -5.32 -9.81 -3.78
N ALA A 120 -4.80 -8.77 -3.12
CA ALA A 120 -3.37 -8.44 -3.17
C ALA A 120 -2.48 -9.57 -2.63
N VAL A 121 -2.87 -10.21 -1.52
CA VAL A 121 -2.13 -11.36 -0.96
C VAL A 121 -2.16 -12.53 -1.93
N GLN A 122 -3.33 -12.86 -2.49
CA GLN A 122 -3.46 -13.99 -3.42
C GLN A 122 -2.70 -13.76 -4.72
N ASP A 123 -2.66 -12.54 -5.24
CA ASP A 123 -1.93 -12.22 -6.47
C ASP A 123 -0.42 -12.37 -6.25
N ASN A 124 0.11 -11.95 -5.09
CA ASN A 124 1.51 -12.20 -4.71
C ASN A 124 1.82 -13.70 -4.63
N ILE A 125 0.98 -14.48 -3.93
CA ILE A 125 1.18 -15.94 -3.77
C ILE A 125 1.13 -16.64 -5.14
N LYS A 126 0.10 -16.36 -5.95
CA LYS A 126 -0.06 -16.94 -7.29
C LYS A 126 1.05 -16.51 -8.24
N GLY A 127 1.62 -15.32 -8.05
CA GLY A 127 2.80 -14.85 -8.77
C GLY A 127 4.11 -15.54 -8.38
N GLY A 128 4.10 -16.42 -7.37
CA GLY A 128 5.28 -17.18 -6.92
C GLY A 128 5.96 -16.62 -5.68
N CYS A 129 5.33 -15.67 -4.98
CA CYS A 129 5.84 -15.19 -3.70
C CYS A 129 5.56 -16.23 -2.58
N PRO A 130 6.58 -16.67 -1.82
CA PRO A 130 6.36 -17.52 -0.65
C PRO A 130 5.48 -16.81 0.39
N SER A 131 4.46 -17.50 0.90
CA SER A 131 3.47 -16.90 1.81
C SER A 131 4.07 -16.48 3.16
N ASP A 132 5.12 -17.15 3.62
CA ASP A 132 5.87 -16.84 4.85
C ASP A 132 6.68 -15.53 4.76
N LYS A 133 6.89 -14.99 3.56
CA LYS A 133 7.50 -13.67 3.34
C LYS A 133 6.50 -12.53 3.34
N ILE A 134 5.20 -12.80 3.23
CA ILE A 134 4.18 -11.76 3.09
C ILE A 134 3.77 -11.22 4.46
N VAL A 135 3.82 -9.91 4.62
CA VAL A 135 3.39 -9.18 5.81
C VAL A 135 2.21 -8.28 5.44
N MET A 136 1.07 -8.47 6.11
CA MET A 136 -0.14 -7.67 5.92
C MET A 136 -0.05 -6.34 6.68
N GLY A 137 -0.28 -5.23 5.99
CA GLY A 137 -0.30 -3.89 6.59
C GLY A 137 -1.63 -3.58 7.28
N ILE A 138 -1.56 -3.03 8.50
CA ILE A 138 -2.73 -2.59 9.26
C ILE A 138 -2.65 -1.07 9.44
N PRO A 139 -3.60 -0.29 8.88
CA PRO A 139 -3.55 1.16 9.01
C PRO A 139 -3.96 1.59 10.43
N ALA A 140 -3.13 2.39 11.07
CA ALA A 140 -3.45 3.09 12.32
C ALA A 140 -4.14 4.46 12.04
N TYR A 141 -4.92 4.53 10.98
CA TYR A 141 -5.68 5.70 10.54
C TYR A 141 -6.89 5.26 9.70
N GLY A 142 -7.83 6.18 9.47
CA GLY A 142 -8.98 6.05 8.59
C GLY A 142 -8.94 7.07 7.46
N ARG A 143 -9.56 6.74 6.32
CA ARG A 143 -9.94 7.69 5.26
C ARG A 143 -11.43 7.98 5.41
N SER A 144 -11.81 9.26 5.39
CA SER A 144 -13.20 9.71 5.52
C SER A 144 -13.69 10.42 4.26
N PHE A 145 -15.00 10.41 4.09
CA PHE A 145 -15.73 11.09 3.03
C PHE A 145 -16.75 12.04 3.65
N GLU A 146 -16.97 13.21 3.04
CA GLU A 146 -17.99 14.18 3.48
C GLU A 146 -19.19 14.17 2.53
N GLY A 147 -20.37 14.60 2.99
CA GLY A 147 -21.54 14.78 2.13
C GLY A 147 -22.05 13.49 1.45
N THR A 148 -21.86 12.34 2.08
CA THR A 148 -22.24 11.03 1.54
C THR A 148 -23.46 10.43 2.25
N SER A 149 -24.22 9.60 1.53
CA SER A 149 -25.37 8.84 2.07
C SER A 149 -25.01 7.45 2.60
N GLY A 150 -23.74 7.03 2.51
CA GLY A 150 -23.29 5.71 2.96
C GLY A 150 -22.24 5.12 2.02
N LEU A 151 -22.00 3.82 2.16
CA LEU A 151 -21.07 3.05 1.31
C LEU A 151 -21.53 3.08 -0.16
N TYR A 152 -20.59 3.18 -1.09
CA TYR A 152 -20.82 3.28 -2.55
C TYR A 152 -21.62 4.51 -2.99
N GLY A 153 -21.71 5.51 -2.12
CA GLY A 153 -22.37 6.78 -2.39
C GLY A 153 -21.42 7.80 -3.01
N ASN A 154 -22.01 8.83 -3.63
CA ASN A 154 -21.28 10.05 -3.96
C ASN A 154 -20.82 10.74 -2.67
N PHE A 155 -19.80 11.59 -2.80
CA PHE A 155 -19.26 12.38 -1.70
C PHE A 155 -18.71 13.71 -2.19
N THR A 156 -18.56 14.65 -1.26
CA THR A 156 -17.75 15.85 -1.45
C THR A 156 -16.37 15.60 -0.87
N LYS A 157 -15.32 16.10 -1.55
CA LYS A 157 -13.94 15.97 -1.05
C LYS A 157 -13.86 16.43 0.42
N PRO A 158 -13.24 15.63 1.29
CA PRO A 158 -13.18 15.96 2.71
C PRO A 158 -12.39 17.26 2.91
N THR A 159 -12.83 18.06 3.88
CA THR A 159 -12.19 19.33 4.25
C THR A 159 -11.51 19.27 5.60
N LYS A 160 -11.81 18.24 6.40
CA LYS A 160 -11.25 18.00 7.73
C LYS A 160 -10.45 16.71 7.79
N GLY A 161 -9.49 16.67 8.70
CA GLY A 161 -8.69 15.50 9.03
C GLY A 161 -7.90 15.78 10.31
N SER A 162 -7.37 14.74 10.96
CA SER A 162 -6.48 14.93 12.11
C SER A 162 -5.02 15.12 11.70
N TYR A 163 -4.66 14.75 10.46
CA TYR A 163 -3.30 14.89 9.96
C TYR A 163 -3.15 16.18 9.13
N THR A 164 -2.15 16.98 9.47
CA THR A 164 -1.90 18.27 8.81
C THR A 164 -1.55 18.06 7.34
N GLY A 165 -2.29 18.71 6.45
CA GLY A 165 -2.06 18.64 5.00
C GLY A 165 -2.79 17.50 4.29
N GLU A 166 -3.47 16.60 5.02
CA GLU A 166 -4.27 15.52 4.42
C GLU A 166 -5.72 15.52 4.94
N PRO A 167 -6.58 16.41 4.40
CA PRO A 167 -8.01 16.29 4.61
C PRO A 167 -8.51 14.88 4.27
N GLY A 168 -9.40 14.35 5.08
CA GLY A 168 -9.90 12.99 4.97
C GLY A 168 -9.10 11.96 5.75
N MET A 169 -7.86 12.24 6.17
CA MET A 169 -7.09 11.33 7.01
C MET A 169 -7.37 11.58 8.49
N TRP A 170 -7.75 10.52 9.21
CA TRP A 170 -7.95 10.53 10.66
C TRP A 170 -7.07 9.48 11.31
N GLU A 171 -6.07 9.89 12.07
CA GLU A 171 -5.27 9.00 12.91
C GLU A 171 -6.18 8.27 13.91
N TYR A 172 -5.88 7.00 14.18
CA TYR A 172 -6.68 6.18 15.10
C TYR A 172 -6.87 6.84 16.47
N LYS A 173 -5.83 7.49 17.00
CA LYS A 173 -5.87 8.22 18.29
C LYS A 173 -6.83 9.42 18.30
N ALA A 174 -7.23 9.92 17.14
CA ALA A 174 -8.17 11.03 17.00
C ALA A 174 -9.62 10.56 16.82
N MET A 175 -9.86 9.24 16.79
CA MET A 175 -11.18 8.63 16.66
C MET A 175 -11.58 7.88 17.95
N PRO A 176 -12.89 7.74 18.25
CA PRO A 176 -14.03 8.27 17.48
C PRO A 176 -14.20 9.80 17.65
N LEU A 177 -14.75 10.46 16.64
CA LEU A 177 -15.07 11.89 16.72
C LEU A 177 -16.19 12.12 17.73
N ALA A 178 -16.10 13.14 18.57
CA ALA A 178 -17.18 13.50 19.50
C ALA A 178 -18.22 14.40 18.80
N PRO A 179 -19.54 14.19 18.99
CA PRO A 179 -20.22 13.01 19.51
C PRO A 179 -20.68 12.09 18.35
N SER A 180 -19.89 11.08 17.99
CA SER A 180 -20.31 10.10 16.97
C SER A 180 -21.14 9.01 17.63
N THR A 181 -22.40 8.91 17.22
CA THR A 181 -23.23 7.73 17.49
C THR A 181 -22.81 6.66 16.49
N SER A 182 -22.10 5.63 16.96
CA SER A 182 -21.82 4.44 16.16
C SER A 182 -23.14 3.74 15.85
N THR A 183 -23.68 3.92 14.64
CA THR A 183 -24.75 3.04 14.16
C THR A 183 -24.12 1.68 13.90
N LYS A 184 -24.33 0.73 14.82
CA LYS A 184 -24.00 -0.67 14.59
C LYS A 184 -24.75 -1.13 13.33
N SER A 185 -24.00 -1.51 12.30
CA SER A 185 -24.49 -2.32 11.17
C SER A 185 -24.63 -3.77 11.60
#